data_AF-A0A259T7F9-F1
#
_entry.id   AF-A0A259T7F9-F1
#
_cell.length_a   1.000
_cell.length_b   1.000
_cell.length_c   1.000
_cell.angle_alpha   90.00
_cell.angle_beta   90.00
_cell.angle_gamma   90.00
#
_symmetry.space_group_name_H-M   'P 1'
#
loop_
_entity.id
_entity.type
_entity.pdbx_description
1 polymer ?
#
loop_
_entity_poly.entity_id
_entity_poly.type
_entity_poly.pdbx_seq_one_letter_code
_entity_poly.pdbx_strand_id
1 'polypeptide(L)'
;MVRILDKAAVQSLSRFNPAKSFTIRRSPSKSGIATIPIRIPAKSQPNRVDLVATIGVRGIKGIGQIPFRVFRGDTEIFNTQQGIESKGSEQNYVVTFQAEDRNVKAGTHAYIVTAENVAANTRVDVAISFSGLAVKTRN
;
A
#
# COMPACT_ATOMS: atom_id res chain seq x y z
N MET A 1 18.93 -10.28 -19.05
CA MET A 1 18.85 -8.85 -18.77
C MET A 1 17.38 -8.50 -18.59
N VAL A 2 17.04 -8.06 -17.38
CA VAL A 2 15.73 -7.51 -17.05
C VAL A 2 15.76 -6.04 -17.48
N ARG A 3 14.74 -5.58 -18.21
CA ARG A 3 14.65 -4.17 -18.65
C ARG A 3 13.68 -3.44 -17.74
N ILE A 4 14.14 -2.38 -17.08
CA ILE A 4 13.24 -1.48 -16.34
C ILE A 4 12.34 -0.77 -17.36
N LEU A 5 11.03 -0.81 -17.10
CA LEU A 5 10.01 -0.18 -17.92
C LEU A 5 9.61 1.18 -17.35
N ASP A 6 9.40 1.23 -16.03
CA ASP A 6 9.03 2.45 -15.31
C ASP A 6 9.25 2.27 -13.80
N LYS A 7 9.33 3.38 -13.07
CA LYS A 7 9.40 3.41 -11.61
C LYS A 7 8.68 4.64 -11.07
N ALA A 8 7.83 4.43 -10.07
CA ALA A 8 7.18 5.51 -9.35
C ALA A 8 7.17 5.23 -7.85
N ALA A 9 7.19 6.29 -7.05
CA ALA A 9 7.11 6.18 -5.60
C ALA A 9 6.48 7.44 -4.99
N VAL A 10 5.73 7.24 -3.90
CA VAL A 10 5.43 8.28 -2.93
C VAL A 10 6.57 8.28 -1.91
N GLN A 11 7.32 9.37 -1.85
CA GLN A 11 8.42 9.50 -0.91
C GLN A 11 7.90 9.46 0.53
N SER A 12 8.55 8.66 1.38
CA SER A 12 8.27 8.65 2.81
C SER A 12 8.45 10.03 3.42
N LEU A 13 7.64 10.36 4.42
CA LEU A 13 8.00 11.42 5.36
C LEU A 13 9.31 11.02 6.06
N SER A 14 10.24 11.97 6.21
CA SER A 14 11.53 11.75 6.90
C SER A 14 11.37 11.55 8.41
N ARG A 15 10.18 11.85 8.95
CA ARG A 15 9.82 11.66 10.35
C ARG A 15 8.32 11.37 10.47
N PHE A 16 7.95 10.56 11.45
CA PHE A 16 6.54 10.44 11.83
C PHE A 16 6.04 11.81 12.29
N ASN A 17 4.99 12.31 11.66
CA ASN A 17 4.39 13.59 12.01
C ASN A 17 2.92 13.36 12.39
N PRO A 18 2.59 13.35 13.69
CA PRO A 18 1.21 13.20 14.17
C PRO A 18 0.26 14.26 13.61
N ALA A 19 0.75 15.45 13.23
CA ALA A 19 -0.08 16.49 12.62
C ALA A 19 -0.44 16.19 11.15
N LYS A 20 0.27 15.26 10.50
CA LYS A 20 -0.03 14.78 9.13
C LYS A 20 -0.64 13.39 9.12
N SER A 21 -0.79 12.75 10.28
CA SER A 21 -1.46 11.46 10.34
C SER A 21 -2.97 11.65 10.24
N PHE A 22 -3.63 10.67 9.64
CA PHE A 22 -5.08 10.60 9.60
C PHE A 22 -5.56 9.26 10.14
N THR A 23 -6.80 9.24 10.63
CA THR A 23 -7.42 8.02 11.17
C THR A 23 -7.89 7.11 10.04
N ILE A 24 -7.53 5.83 10.12
CA ILE A 24 -8.08 4.79 9.23
C ILE A 24 -9.58 4.68 9.45
N ARG A 25 -10.35 4.84 8.37
CA ARG A 25 -11.80 4.83 8.39
C ARG A 25 -12.33 3.40 8.61
N ARG A 26 -13.51 3.30 9.23
CA ARG A 26 -14.19 2.03 9.46
C ARG A 26 -14.69 1.46 8.14
N SER A 27 -14.55 0.15 7.95
CA SER A 27 -15.13 -0.56 6.80
C SER A 27 -16.65 -0.32 6.71
N PRO A 28 -17.23 -0.17 5.50
CA PRO A 28 -16.64 -0.34 4.16
C PRO A 28 -15.96 0.92 3.59
N SER A 29 -15.81 1.99 4.40
CA SER A 29 -15.23 3.25 3.94
C SER A 29 -13.71 3.12 3.85
N LYS A 30 -13.20 2.67 2.71
CA LYS A 30 -11.76 2.58 2.41
C LYS A 30 -11.05 3.92 2.63
N SER A 31 -9.93 3.91 3.34
CA SER A 31 -8.99 5.02 3.35
C SER A 31 -7.95 4.80 2.25
N GLY A 32 -7.91 5.70 1.26
CA GLY A 32 -6.80 5.75 0.30
C GLY A 32 -5.52 6.19 1.01
N ILE A 33 -4.51 5.34 0.97
CA ILE A 33 -3.24 5.54 1.69
C ILE A 33 -2.22 6.20 0.77
N ALA A 34 -1.99 5.60 -0.40
CA ALA A 34 -1.06 6.13 -1.39
C ALA A 34 -1.51 5.70 -2.79
N THR A 35 -1.11 6.49 -3.78
CA THR A 35 -1.33 6.18 -5.18
C THR A 35 -0.07 6.49 -5.97
N ILE A 36 0.34 5.58 -6.85
CA ILE A 36 1.41 5.79 -7.81
C ILE A 36 0.93 5.43 -9.22
N PRO A 37 1.30 6.22 -10.25
CA PRO A 37 1.13 5.82 -11.63
C PRO A 37 2.31 4.94 -12.08
N ILE A 38 2.05 3.86 -12.81
CA ILE A 38 3.09 3.07 -13.48
C ILE A 38 2.70 2.93 -14.96
N ARG A 39 3.62 3.30 -15.85
CA ARG A 39 3.46 3.22 -17.30
C ARG A 39 4.10 1.95 -17.85
N ILE A 40 3.30 1.17 -18.57
CA ILE A 40 3.76 0.01 -19.32
C ILE A 40 3.83 0.36 -20.81
N PRO A 41 5.02 0.40 -21.44
CA PRO A 41 5.15 0.64 -22.87
C PRO A 41 4.55 -0.51 -23.72
N ALA A 42 4.18 -0.21 -24.97
CA ALA A 42 3.74 -1.22 -25.92
C ALA A 42 4.81 -2.32 -26.14
N LYS A 43 4.38 -3.55 -26.45
CA LYS A 43 5.25 -4.72 -26.69
C LYS A 43 6.21 -5.05 -25.54
N SER A 44 5.79 -4.76 -24.30
CA SER A 44 6.58 -5.03 -23.08
C SER A 44 6.20 -6.33 -22.37
N GLN A 45 5.35 -7.18 -22.97
CA GLN A 45 5.04 -8.48 -22.40
C GLN A 45 6.15 -9.52 -22.69
N PRO A 46 6.39 -10.48 -21.78
CA PRO A 46 5.85 -10.53 -20.42
C PRO A 46 6.49 -9.44 -19.54
N ASN A 47 5.71 -8.90 -18.60
CA ASN A 47 6.20 -7.95 -17.61
C ASN A 47 5.70 -8.27 -16.21
N ARG A 48 6.30 -7.61 -15.24
CA ARG A 48 5.87 -7.63 -13.85
C ARG A 48 6.01 -6.24 -13.24
N VAL A 49 5.09 -5.87 -12.37
CA VAL A 49 5.20 -4.70 -11.50
C VAL A 49 5.39 -5.19 -10.08
N ASP A 50 6.54 -4.87 -9.50
CA ASP A 50 6.90 -5.17 -8.12
C ASP A 50 6.54 -3.97 -7.26
N LEU A 51 5.62 -4.16 -6.31
CA LEU A 51 5.08 -3.11 -5.45
C LEU A 51 5.53 -3.35 -4.02
N VAL A 52 6.04 -2.31 -3.35
CA VAL A 52 6.45 -2.36 -1.94
C VAL A 52 5.83 -1.19 -1.20
N ALA A 53 5.05 -1.50 -0.17
CA ALA A 53 4.47 -0.52 0.74
C ALA A 53 5.06 -0.69 2.14
N THR A 54 5.45 0.41 2.77
CA THR A 54 5.87 0.47 4.16
C THR A 54 5.04 1.55 4.85
N ILE A 55 4.30 1.16 5.88
CA ILE A 55 3.32 2.01 6.55
C ILE A 55 3.65 2.02 8.04
N GLY A 56 4.03 3.19 8.54
CA GLY A 56 4.06 3.44 9.97
C GLY A 56 2.64 3.63 10.47
N VAL A 57 2.23 2.85 11.47
CA VAL A 57 0.90 2.94 12.06
C VAL A 57 1.00 3.04 13.57
N ARG A 58 0.07 3.78 14.17
CA ARG A 58 -0.05 3.89 15.62
C ARG A 58 -1.44 3.52 16.09
N GLY A 59 -1.56 2.57 17.00
CA GLY A 59 -2.80 2.27 17.70
C GLY A 59 -3.08 3.31 18.78
N ILE A 60 -4.31 3.83 18.78
CA ILE A 60 -4.78 4.88 19.69
C ILE A 60 -5.87 4.37 20.63
N LYS A 61 -6.75 3.48 20.16
CA LYS A 61 -7.81 2.87 20.97
C LYS A 61 -8.14 1.45 20.52
N GLY A 62 -8.35 0.54 21.48
CA GLY A 62 -8.62 -0.88 21.27
C GLY A 62 -7.53 -1.63 20.51
N ILE A 63 -7.89 -2.76 19.92
CA ILE A 63 -7.04 -3.52 19.01
C ILE A 63 -7.63 -3.38 17.61
N GLY A 64 -7.03 -2.50 16.80
CA GLY A 64 -7.43 -2.31 15.41
C GLY A 64 -7.14 -3.58 14.60
N GLN A 65 -8.06 -3.95 13.72
CA GLN A 65 -7.86 -5.00 12.73
C GLN A 65 -7.88 -4.33 11.37
N ILE A 66 -6.72 -4.25 10.73
CA ILE A 66 -6.49 -3.37 9.59
C ILE A 66 -6.18 -4.20 8.34
N PRO A 67 -7.17 -4.43 7.46
CA PRO A 67 -6.89 -4.92 6.12
C PRO A 67 -6.12 -3.86 5.33
N PHE A 68 -4.98 -4.25 4.77
CA PHE A 68 -4.26 -3.49 3.76
C PHE A 68 -4.46 -4.15 2.41
N ARG A 69 -4.86 -3.36 1.41
CA ARG A 69 -5.16 -3.86 0.06
C ARG A 69 -4.45 -3.03 -0.99
N VAL A 70 -4.00 -3.69 -2.05
CA VAL A 70 -3.45 -3.03 -3.24
C VAL A 70 -4.38 -3.26 -4.42
N PHE A 71 -4.73 -2.17 -5.09
CA PHE A 71 -5.57 -2.17 -6.28
C PHE A 71 -4.77 -1.68 -7.49
N ARG A 72 -5.02 -2.28 -8.65
CA ARG A 72 -4.73 -1.69 -9.96
C ARG A 72 -6.04 -1.21 -10.57
N GLY A 73 -6.29 0.09 -10.57
CA GLY A 73 -7.63 0.63 -10.85
C GLY A 73 -8.63 0.06 -9.83
N ASP A 74 -9.66 -0.65 -10.30
CA ASP A 74 -10.66 -1.31 -9.45
C ASP A 74 -10.36 -2.78 -9.14
N THR A 75 -9.27 -3.35 -9.69
CA THR A 75 -8.92 -4.75 -9.47
C THR A 75 -8.05 -4.89 -8.22
N GLU A 76 -8.55 -5.59 -7.20
CA GLU A 76 -7.73 -6.00 -6.05
C GLU A 76 -6.70 -7.04 -6.51
N ILE A 77 -5.42 -6.78 -6.25
CA ILE A 77 -4.32 -7.68 -6.61
C ILE A 77 -3.59 -8.23 -5.38
N PHE A 78 -3.82 -7.64 -4.22
CA PHE A 78 -3.21 -8.06 -2.97
C PHE A 78 -4.05 -7.64 -1.77
N ASN A 79 -4.04 -8.46 -0.73
CA ASN A 79 -4.77 -8.26 0.51
C ASN A 79 -4.03 -8.95 1.66
N THR A 80 -3.85 -8.22 2.76
CA THR A 80 -3.31 -8.74 4.03
C THR A 80 -4.00 -8.04 5.20
N GLN A 81 -3.85 -8.57 6.42
CA GLN A 81 -4.42 -7.97 7.63
C GLN A 81 -3.37 -7.88 8.74
N GLN A 82 -3.37 -6.76 9.46
CA GLN A 82 -2.54 -6.55 10.64
C GLN A 82 -3.38 -6.16 11.85
N GLY A 83 -3.10 -6.79 13.00
CA GLY A 83 -3.60 -6.34 14.30
C GLY A 83 -2.71 -5.23 14.88
N ILE A 84 -3.31 -4.13 15.34
CA ILE A 84 -2.61 -2.96 15.89
C ILE A 84 -3.15 -2.63 17.27
N GLU A 85 -2.34 -2.78 18.31
CA GLU A 85 -2.75 -2.52 19.69
C GLU A 85 -2.58 -1.06 20.10
N SER A 86 -3.35 -0.63 21.10
CA SER A 86 -3.33 0.77 21.60
C SER A 86 -3.01 0.92 23.09
N LYS A 87 -3.11 -0.15 23.90
CA LYS A 87 -2.81 -0.15 25.34
C LYS A 87 -2.38 -1.55 25.76
N GLY A 88 -1.44 -1.63 26.70
CA GLY A 88 -0.95 -2.90 27.27
C GLY A 88 0.21 -3.56 26.51
N SER A 89 0.62 -3.02 25.36
CA SER A 89 1.72 -3.49 24.51
C SER A 89 2.26 -2.38 23.59
N GLU A 90 3.14 -2.70 22.62
CA GLU A 90 3.62 -1.80 21.58
C GLU A 90 2.47 -1.10 20.83
N GLN A 91 2.53 0.23 20.71
CA GLN A 91 1.50 1.02 20.03
C GLN A 91 1.92 1.46 18.63
N ASN A 92 3.21 1.40 18.31
CA ASN A 92 3.77 1.88 17.05
C ASN A 92 4.31 0.70 16.27
N TYR A 93 3.79 0.50 15.06
CA TYR A 93 4.18 -0.60 14.18
C TYR A 93 4.65 -0.05 12.85
N VAL A 94 5.58 -0.78 12.23
CA VAL A 94 5.95 -0.58 10.83
C VAL A 94 5.49 -1.82 10.07
N VAL A 95 4.48 -1.66 9.24
CA VAL A 95 3.92 -2.72 8.41
C VAL A 95 4.53 -2.63 7.04
N THR A 96 5.22 -3.67 6.59
CA THR A 96 5.75 -3.75 5.22
C THR A 96 5.16 -4.96 4.52
N PHE A 97 4.69 -4.76 3.30
CA PHE A 97 4.19 -5.84 2.44
C PHE A 97 4.56 -5.59 0.99
N GLN A 98 4.53 -6.67 0.22
CA GLN A 98 4.87 -6.68 -1.20
C GLN A 98 3.74 -7.30 -1.99
N ALA A 99 3.50 -6.77 -3.18
CA ALA A 99 2.56 -7.30 -4.15
C ALA A 99 3.23 -7.39 -5.52
N GLU A 100 2.88 -8.41 -6.29
CA GLU A 100 3.32 -8.56 -7.68
C GLU A 100 2.10 -8.50 -8.60
N ASP A 101 2.22 -7.76 -9.69
CA ASP A 101 1.22 -7.76 -10.77
C ASP A 101 1.88 -8.17 -12.08
N ARG A 102 1.41 -9.27 -12.67
CA ARG A 102 2.05 -9.91 -13.82
C ARG A 102 1.28 -9.65 -15.09
N ASN A 103 2.02 -9.56 -16.18
CA ASN A 103 1.52 -9.39 -17.53
C ASN A 103 0.58 -8.19 -17.68
N VAL A 104 0.96 -7.05 -17.11
CA VAL A 104 0.16 -5.82 -17.10
C VAL A 104 0.08 -5.23 -18.51
N LYS A 105 -1.13 -4.97 -19.00
CA LYS A 105 -1.37 -4.43 -20.36
C LYS A 105 -0.63 -3.10 -20.56
N ALA A 106 -0.30 -2.78 -21.81
CA ALA A 106 0.27 -1.47 -22.13
C ALA A 106 -0.68 -0.33 -21.73
N GLY A 107 -0.13 0.79 -21.27
CA GLY A 107 -0.89 1.92 -20.74
C GLY A 107 -0.37 2.41 -19.38
N THR A 108 -1.00 3.44 -18.83
CA THR A 108 -0.71 3.94 -17.47
C THR A 108 -1.73 3.36 -16.51
N HIS A 109 -1.25 2.75 -15.43
CA HIS A 109 -2.07 2.11 -14.41
C HIS A 109 -1.86 2.80 -13.07
N ALA A 110 -2.97 3.12 -12.40
CA ALA A 110 -2.93 3.63 -11.03
C ALA A 110 -2.89 2.45 -10.05
N TYR A 111 -1.83 2.39 -9.26
CA TYR A 111 -1.72 1.46 -8.14
C TYR A 111 -2.07 2.19 -6.86
N ILE A 112 -3.05 1.67 -6.12
CA ILE A 112 -3.61 2.31 -4.94
C ILE A 112 -3.45 1.37 -3.76
N VAL A 113 -2.78 1.84 -2.71
CA VAL A 113 -2.81 1.19 -1.39
C VAL A 113 -3.99 1.76 -0.63
N THR A 114 -4.77 0.88 0.00
CA THR A 114 -5.86 1.26 0.88
C THR A 114 -5.73 0.56 2.23
N ALA A 115 -6.33 1.16 3.25
CA ALA A 115 -6.63 0.45 4.49
C ALA A 115 -8.05 0.71 4.96
N GLU A 116 -8.55 -0.22 5.73
CA GLU A 116 -9.81 -0.13 6.44
C GLU A 116 -9.60 -0.56 7.89
N ASN A 117 -10.50 -0.15 8.77
CA ASN A 117 -10.56 -0.68 10.12
C ASN A 117 -11.83 -1.50 10.28
N VAL A 118 -11.70 -2.81 10.51
CA VAL A 118 -12.85 -3.70 10.68
C VAL A 118 -13.25 -3.86 12.15
N ALA A 119 -12.37 -3.50 13.08
CA ALA A 119 -12.66 -3.55 14.51
C ALA A 119 -13.44 -2.30 14.96
N ALA A 120 -14.62 -2.51 15.54
CA ALA A 120 -15.46 -1.42 16.05
C ALA A 120 -14.78 -0.66 17.20
N ASN A 121 -15.04 0.63 17.32
CA ASN A 121 -14.57 1.49 18.41
C ASN A 121 -13.05 1.57 18.59
N THR A 122 -12.28 1.29 17.53
CA THR A 122 -10.82 1.37 17.53
C THR A 122 -10.33 2.54 16.69
N ARG A 123 -9.09 2.98 16.93
CA ARG A 123 -8.47 4.10 16.19
C ARG A 123 -7.01 3.80 15.91
N VAL A 124 -6.62 4.00 14.65
CA VAL A 124 -5.25 3.83 14.15
C VAL A 124 -4.91 5.02 13.24
N ASP A 125 -3.74 5.63 13.46
CA ASP A 125 -3.23 6.78 12.69
C ASP A 125 -1.97 6.38 11.89
N VAL A 126 -1.69 6.98 10.71
CA VAL A 126 -0.70 6.46 9.72
C VAL A 126 0.31 7.47 9.14
N ALA A 127 1.49 6.98 8.71
CA ALA A 127 2.50 7.64 7.87
C ALA A 127 3.12 6.64 6.86
N ILE A 128 3.45 7.04 5.62
CA ILE A 128 3.51 6.09 4.49
C ILE A 128 4.71 6.30 3.56
N SER A 129 5.24 5.18 3.05
CA SER A 129 6.06 5.04 1.85
C SER A 129 5.43 4.00 0.91
N PHE A 130 5.36 4.28 -0.40
CA PHE A 130 4.87 3.31 -1.39
C PHE A 130 5.66 3.44 -2.70
N SER A 131 6.10 2.33 -3.27
CA SER A 131 6.87 2.31 -4.51
C SER A 131 6.48 1.16 -5.43
N GLY A 132 6.70 1.37 -6.72
CA GLY A 132 6.45 0.41 -7.77
C GLY A 132 7.57 0.42 -8.80
N LEU A 133 7.99 -0.77 -9.22
CA LEU A 133 8.98 -0.98 -10.27
C LEU A 133 8.40 -1.90 -11.33
N ALA A 134 8.20 -1.37 -12.54
CA ALA A 134 7.82 -2.18 -13.68
C ALA A 134 9.07 -2.70 -14.40
N VAL A 135 9.08 -4.00 -14.68
CA VAL A 135 10.16 -4.67 -15.39
C VAL A 135 9.63 -5.56 -16.50
N LYS A 136 10.31 -5.57 -17.64
CA LYS A 136 10.13 -6.60 -18.67
C LYS A 136 10.87 -7.85 -18.23
N THR A 137 10.14 -8.95 -18.14
CA THR A 137 10.69 -10.26 -17.77
C THR A 137 11.03 -11.04 -19.02
N ARG A 138 11.79 -12.13 -18.85
CA ARG A 138 11.97 -13.13 -19.91
C ARG A 138 10.78 -14.08 -19.89
N ASN A 139 10.46 -14.66 -21.06
CA ASN A 139 9.61 -15.85 -21.14
C ASN A 139 10.28 -17.00 -20.39
#